data_AF-A0A6V7K2M3-F1
#
_entry.id   AF-A0A6V7K2M3-F1
#
_cell.length_a   1.000
_cell.length_b   1.000
_cell.length_c   1.000
_cell.angle_alpha   90.00
_cell.angle_beta   90.00
_cell.angle_gamma   90.00
#
_symmetry.space_group_name_H-M   'P 1'
#
loop_
_entity.id
_entity.type
_entity.pdbx_description
1 polymer ?
#
loop_
_entity_poly.entity_id
_entity_poly.type
_entity_poly.pdbx_seq_one_letter_code
_entity_poly.pdbx_strand_id
1 'polypeptide(L)'
;MIFSSFSYFQIRQTKKVSMFPVGLCTKFGISSPIVKNGKFSGFYDGWIAGRRFPVDMAGFAVSVEFLLQRPNATMPYRAGFEEDGFLKSLAPFDPREVELLADNCTKILAWHTQTKKNEPSAPLDMKLYGSTNLVELKKQIV
;
A
#
# COMPACT_ATOMS: atom_id res chain seq x y z
N MET A 1 2.09 5.71 -13.35
CA MET A 1 1.67 4.47 -12.68
C MET A 1 1.15 3.49 -13.73
N ILE A 2 1.46 2.21 -13.59
CA ILE A 2 0.95 1.13 -14.46
C ILE A 2 0.19 0.13 -13.58
N PHE A 3 -1.02 -0.24 -13.99
CA PHE A 3 -1.86 -1.20 -13.26
C PHE A 3 -2.09 -2.45 -14.11
N SER A 4 -2.06 -3.61 -13.48
CA SER A 4 -2.52 -4.85 -14.11
C SER A 4 -4.04 -4.80 -14.31
N SER A 5 -4.55 -5.40 -15.39
CA SER A 5 -6.00 -5.47 -15.65
C SER A 5 -6.77 -6.18 -14.51
N PHE A 6 -6.15 -7.18 -13.87
CA PHE A 6 -6.72 -7.90 -12.74
C PHE A 6 -6.95 -7.04 -11.49
N SER A 7 -6.21 -5.93 -11.33
CA SER A 7 -6.41 -5.00 -10.20
C SER A 7 -7.83 -4.44 -10.15
N TYR A 8 -8.42 -4.17 -11.32
CA TYR A 8 -9.71 -3.46 -11.42
C TYR A 8 -10.88 -4.30 -10.89
N PHE A 9 -10.83 -5.63 -11.09
CA PHE A 9 -11.86 -6.52 -10.57
C PHE A 9 -11.81 -6.66 -9.05
N GLN A 10 -10.62 -6.59 -8.46
CA GLN A 10 -10.44 -6.68 -7.01
C GLN A 10 -10.87 -5.38 -6.31
N ILE A 11 -10.43 -4.23 -6.83
CA ILE A 11 -10.76 -2.90 -6.28
C ILE A 11 -12.26 -2.62 -6.33
N ARG A 12 -12.98 -3.15 -7.33
CA ARG A 12 -14.45 -3.01 -7.42
C ARG A 12 -15.21 -3.63 -6.25
N GLN A 13 -14.60 -4.55 -5.50
CA GLN A 13 -15.26 -5.26 -4.40
C GLN A 13 -15.05 -4.58 -3.04
N THR A 14 -14.19 -3.57 -2.97
CA THR A 14 -13.83 -2.86 -1.74
C THR A 14 -15.06 -2.32 -1.00
N LYS A 15 -15.17 -2.62 0.29
CA LYS A 15 -16.29 -2.18 1.13
C LYS A 15 -15.98 -0.94 1.95
N LYS A 16 -14.79 -0.85 2.51
CA LYS A 16 -14.28 0.31 3.27
C LYS A 16 -13.05 0.87 2.59
N VAL A 17 -11.91 0.23 2.85
CA VAL A 17 -10.59 0.59 2.33
C VAL A 17 -9.84 -0.71 2.10
N SER A 18 -9.39 -0.88 0.87
CA SER A 18 -8.56 -2.00 0.47
C SER A 18 -7.14 -1.55 0.19
N MET A 19 -6.16 -2.39 0.48
CA MET A 19 -4.76 -2.12 0.17
C MET A 19 -4.10 -3.28 -0.56
N PHE A 20 -3.10 -2.95 -1.36
CA PHE A 20 -2.32 -3.91 -2.14
C PHE A 20 -0.89 -3.39 -2.40
N PRO A 21 0.06 -4.28 -2.71
CA PRO A 21 1.45 -3.92 -2.95
C PRO A 21 1.64 -3.05 -4.21
N VAL A 22 2.51 -2.06 -4.10
CA VAL A 22 3.00 -1.23 -5.22
C VAL A 22 4.49 -1.50 -5.41
N GLY A 23 4.89 -1.82 -6.64
CA GLY A 23 6.29 -2.02 -7.02
C GLY A 23 6.94 -0.77 -7.60
N LEU A 24 8.27 -0.77 -7.66
CA LEU A 24 9.12 0.31 -8.20
C LEU A 24 8.89 1.67 -7.52
N CYS A 25 8.47 1.67 -6.26
CA CYS A 25 8.30 2.86 -5.44
C CYS A 25 9.36 2.89 -4.32
N THR A 26 9.77 4.10 -3.93
CA THR A 26 10.72 4.38 -2.83
C THR A 26 12.10 3.69 -2.97
N LYS A 27 12.97 3.87 -1.96
CA LYS A 27 14.30 3.25 -1.90
C LYS A 27 14.26 1.72 -1.77
N PHE A 28 13.19 1.18 -1.17
CA PHE A 28 13.04 -0.27 -1.00
C PHE A 28 12.39 -0.97 -2.20
N GLY A 29 11.95 -0.21 -3.21
CA GLY A 29 11.31 -0.71 -4.42
C GLY A 29 9.89 -1.27 -4.22
N ILE A 30 9.39 -1.31 -2.98
CA ILE A 30 8.08 -1.86 -2.61
C ILE A 30 7.47 -0.99 -1.51
N SER A 31 6.19 -0.67 -1.69
CA SER A 31 5.28 -0.15 -0.67
C SER A 31 4.17 -1.17 -0.49
N SER A 32 4.02 -1.76 0.70
CA SER A 32 3.06 -2.83 0.92
C SER A 32 2.63 -2.97 2.37
N PRO A 33 1.38 -3.40 2.65
CA PRO A 33 1.04 -4.00 3.92
C PRO A 33 1.91 -5.24 4.21
N ILE A 34 2.42 -5.33 5.42
CA ILE A 34 3.09 -6.53 5.92
C ILE A 34 2.02 -7.50 6.38
N VAL A 35 2.02 -8.68 5.78
CA VAL A 35 1.11 -9.77 6.10
C VAL A 35 1.90 -10.93 6.68
N LYS A 36 1.50 -11.36 7.87
CA LYS A 36 2.05 -12.52 8.57
C LYS A 36 0.89 -13.44 8.94
N ASN A 37 0.96 -14.71 8.51
CA ASN A 37 -0.10 -15.70 8.73
C ASN A 37 -1.49 -15.22 8.27
N GLY A 38 -1.55 -14.55 7.11
CA GLY A 38 -2.79 -14.02 6.55
C GLY A 38 -3.38 -12.80 7.28
N LYS A 39 -2.66 -12.23 8.26
CA LYS A 39 -3.10 -11.05 9.02
C LYS A 39 -2.18 -9.86 8.79
N PHE A 40 -2.78 -8.68 8.76
CA PHE A 40 -2.07 -7.42 8.76
C PHE A 40 -1.19 -7.29 10.01
N SER A 41 0.09 -6.96 9.82
CA SER A 41 1.09 -6.81 10.89
C SER A 41 1.77 -5.44 10.90
N GLY A 42 1.55 -4.60 9.88
CA GLY A 42 2.21 -3.32 9.74
C GLY A 42 2.38 -2.93 8.28
N PHE A 43 3.25 -1.97 8.02
CA PHE A 43 3.53 -1.47 6.67
C PHE A 43 5.02 -1.54 6.38
N TYR A 44 5.35 -1.80 5.12
CA TYR A 44 6.70 -1.78 4.59
C TYR A 44 6.77 -0.73 3.50
N ASP A 45 7.49 0.34 3.78
CA ASP A 45 7.66 1.48 2.88
C ASP A 45 9.00 2.17 3.13
N GLY A 46 9.56 2.81 2.10
CA GLY A 46 10.82 3.56 2.19
C GLY A 46 10.79 4.78 3.10
N TRP A 47 9.61 5.25 3.49
CA TRP A 47 9.43 6.51 4.20
C TRP A 47 8.43 6.37 5.35
N ILE A 48 8.86 5.80 6.48
CA ILE A 48 7.94 5.54 7.60
C ILE A 48 7.62 6.81 8.40
N ALA A 49 8.59 7.72 8.61
CA ALA A 49 8.44 9.11 9.13
C ALA A 49 7.35 9.38 10.20
N GLY A 50 7.01 8.42 11.06
CA GLY A 50 5.91 8.54 12.04
C GLY A 50 4.49 8.55 11.42
N ARG A 51 4.34 8.18 10.15
CA ARG A 51 3.04 8.05 9.47
C ARG A 51 2.26 6.86 10.04
N ARG A 52 0.95 7.03 10.22
CA ARG A 52 0.04 5.94 10.61
C ARG A 52 -0.23 5.03 9.42
N PHE A 53 -0.26 5.60 8.22
CA PHE A 53 -0.43 4.88 6.96
C PHE A 53 0.71 5.22 5.99
N PRO A 54 1.90 4.62 6.15
CA PRO A 54 2.98 4.76 5.18
C PRO A 54 2.70 3.84 3.98
N VAL A 55 1.91 4.35 3.04
CA VAL A 55 1.57 3.70 1.77
C VAL A 55 1.71 4.70 0.61
N ASP A 56 2.00 4.18 -0.57
CA ASP A 56 1.93 4.91 -1.84
C ASP A 56 0.46 5.17 -2.26
N MET A 57 0.20 6.29 -2.93
CA MET A 57 -1.13 6.67 -3.43
C MET A 57 -1.77 5.61 -4.35
N ALA A 58 -0.96 4.84 -5.10
CA ALA A 58 -1.45 3.75 -5.94
C ALA A 58 -1.82 2.48 -5.15
N GLY A 59 -1.48 2.39 -3.87
CA GLY A 59 -1.52 1.17 -3.07
C GLY A 59 -2.82 0.95 -2.30
N PHE A 60 -3.81 1.84 -2.44
CA PHE A 60 -5.09 1.71 -1.77
C PHE A 60 -6.26 2.15 -2.64
N ALA A 61 -7.45 1.68 -2.26
CA ALA A 61 -8.71 2.16 -2.80
C ALA A 61 -9.73 2.32 -1.67
N VAL A 62 -10.63 3.27 -1.84
CA VAL A 62 -11.67 3.60 -0.85
C VAL A 62 -13.03 3.45 -1.51
N SER A 63 -13.96 2.80 -0.81
CA SER A 63 -15.35 2.71 -1.25
C SER A 63 -15.99 4.10 -1.24
N VAL A 64 -16.70 4.44 -2.33
CA VAL A 64 -17.43 5.71 -2.44
C VAL A 64 -18.49 5.81 -1.34
N GLU A 65 -19.22 4.73 -1.06
CA GLU A 65 -20.21 4.69 0.02
C GLU A 65 -19.56 4.99 1.38
N PHE A 66 -18.41 4.38 1.64
CA PHE A 66 -17.66 4.60 2.88
C PHE A 66 -17.13 6.03 3.01
N LEU A 67 -16.68 6.62 1.89
CA LEU A 67 -16.19 8.00 1.83
C LEU A 67 -17.32 9.00 2.09
N LEU A 68 -18.50 8.81 1.48
CA LEU A 68 -19.64 9.71 1.66
C LEU A 68 -20.17 9.75 3.10
N GLN A 69 -19.99 8.67 3.87
CA GLN A 69 -20.28 8.64 5.31
C GLN A 69 -19.32 9.49 6.15
N ARG A 70 -18.23 10.00 5.56
CA ARG A 70 -17.19 10.80 6.23
C ARG A 70 -17.09 12.17 5.55
N PRO A 71 -18.04 13.09 5.79
CA PRO A 71 -18.09 14.38 5.12
C PRO A 71 -16.87 15.27 5.41
N ASN A 72 -16.12 14.98 6.48
CA ASN A 72 -14.90 15.68 6.86
C ASN A 72 -13.63 15.06 6.26
N ALA A 73 -13.75 14.06 5.38
CA ALA A 73 -12.60 13.46 4.73
C ALA A 73 -11.95 14.46 3.77
N THR A 74 -10.64 14.70 3.93
CA THR A 74 -9.89 15.68 3.14
C THR A 74 -8.51 15.17 2.81
N MET A 75 -8.01 15.50 1.62
CA MET A 75 -6.61 15.30 1.25
C MET A 75 -5.81 16.56 1.63
N PRO A 76 -4.94 16.53 2.64
CA PRO A 76 -4.16 17.70 3.01
C PRO A 76 -3.06 17.95 1.99
N TYR A 77 -2.82 19.23 1.65
CA TYR A 77 -1.71 19.62 0.79
C TYR A 77 -0.41 19.73 1.61
N ARG A 78 0.12 18.57 2.03
CA ARG A 78 1.37 18.47 2.79
C ARG A 78 2.24 17.37 2.19
N ALA A 79 3.32 17.75 1.52
CA ALA A 79 4.23 16.83 0.84
C ALA A 79 4.65 15.66 1.76
N GLY A 80 4.44 14.43 1.28
CA GLY A 80 4.77 13.19 1.98
C GLY A 80 3.78 12.77 3.09
N PHE A 81 2.75 13.57 3.37
CA PHE A 81 1.71 13.30 4.36
C PHE A 81 0.30 13.35 3.76
N GLU A 82 0.17 13.43 2.44
CA GLU A 82 -1.12 13.54 1.79
C GLU A 82 -1.94 12.25 2.01
N GLU A 83 -1.36 11.09 1.71
CA GLU A 83 -2.00 9.78 1.89
C GLU A 83 -2.29 9.48 3.36
N ASP A 84 -1.31 9.71 4.22
CA ASP A 84 -1.44 9.50 5.66
C ASP A 84 -2.53 10.40 6.26
N GLY A 85 -2.56 11.67 5.85
CA GLY A 85 -3.56 12.63 6.28
C GLY A 85 -4.97 12.30 5.78
N PHE A 86 -5.10 11.88 4.52
CA PHE A 86 -6.36 11.43 3.97
C PHE A 86 -6.90 10.20 4.68
N LEU A 87 -6.10 9.14 4.84
CA LEU A 87 -6.53 7.92 5.52
C LEU A 87 -6.84 8.16 7.01
N LYS A 88 -6.12 9.08 7.66
CA LYS A 88 -6.47 9.56 9.02
C LYS A 88 -7.80 10.31 9.06
N SER A 89 -8.12 11.10 8.03
CA SER A 89 -9.39 11.83 7.94
C SER A 89 -10.60 10.90 7.79
N LEU A 90 -10.39 9.63 7.42
CA LEU A 90 -11.43 8.59 7.37
C LEU A 90 -11.81 8.01 8.75
N ALA A 91 -11.38 8.65 9.85
CA ALA A 91 -11.69 8.24 11.21
C ALA A 91 -13.20 7.93 11.40
N PRO A 92 -13.56 6.87 12.15
CA PRO A 92 -12.70 6.04 13.02
C PRO A 92 -11.98 4.85 12.33
N PHE A 93 -11.62 4.94 11.03
CA PHE A 93 -10.90 3.88 10.32
C PHE A 93 -9.55 3.48 10.98
N ASP A 94 -9.36 2.19 11.22
CA ASP A 94 -8.11 1.60 11.73
C ASP A 94 -7.36 0.79 10.65
N PRO A 95 -6.02 0.87 10.57
CA PRO A 95 -5.22 0.08 9.63
C PRO A 95 -5.49 -1.44 9.67
N ARG A 96 -5.92 -1.98 10.81
CA ARG A 96 -6.23 -3.41 10.96
C ARG A 96 -7.53 -3.82 10.27
N GLU A 97 -8.40 -2.86 9.93
CA GLU A 97 -9.65 -3.10 9.19
C GLU A 97 -9.44 -3.13 7.67
N VAL A 98 -8.20 -2.97 7.19
CA VAL A 98 -7.88 -2.97 5.76
C VAL A 98 -8.24 -4.30 5.12
N GLU A 99 -8.92 -4.23 3.98
CA GLU A 99 -9.16 -5.35 3.08
C GLU A 99 -7.89 -5.63 2.28
N LEU A 100 -7.20 -6.74 2.57
CA LEU A 100 -5.96 -7.12 1.89
C LEU A 100 -6.29 -7.74 0.52
N LEU A 101 -5.97 -7.02 -0.55
CA LEU A 101 -6.13 -7.52 -1.92
C LEU A 101 -4.83 -8.16 -2.42
N ALA A 102 -4.80 -8.51 -3.71
CA ALA A 102 -3.63 -9.09 -4.38
C ALA A 102 -3.09 -10.36 -3.70
N ASP A 103 -4.00 -11.28 -3.38
CA ASP A 103 -3.68 -12.57 -2.75
C ASP A 103 -2.95 -12.40 -1.41
N ASN A 104 -3.61 -11.72 -0.45
CA ASN A 104 -3.02 -11.34 0.83
C ASN A 104 -1.71 -10.54 0.69
N CYS A 105 -1.71 -9.58 -0.24
CA CYS A 105 -0.57 -8.73 -0.55
C CYS A 105 0.69 -9.52 -0.97
N THR A 106 0.55 -10.65 -1.67
CA THR A 106 1.69 -11.40 -2.21
C THR A 106 1.98 -11.13 -3.68
N LYS A 107 1.11 -10.37 -4.38
CA LYS A 107 1.26 -10.01 -5.79
C LYS A 107 1.34 -8.50 -5.98
N ILE A 108 2.20 -8.05 -6.88
CA ILE A 108 2.28 -6.63 -7.27
C ILE A 108 1.33 -6.38 -8.45
N LEU A 109 0.28 -5.59 -8.19
CA LEU A 109 -0.72 -5.26 -9.21
C LEU A 109 -0.61 -3.81 -9.72
N ALA A 110 0.20 -2.99 -9.07
CA ALA A 110 0.44 -1.59 -9.39
C ALA A 110 1.94 -1.27 -9.36
N TRP A 111 2.38 -0.43 -10.30
CA TRP A 111 3.78 -0.07 -10.49
C TRP A 111 3.95 1.44 -10.56
N HIS A 112 4.81 1.99 -9.71
CA HIS A 112 5.15 3.41 -9.67
C HIS A 112 6.31 3.73 -10.62
N THR A 113 6.12 3.50 -11.91
CA THR A 113 7.13 3.77 -12.94
C THR A 113 7.39 5.27 -13.13
N GLN A 114 8.65 5.62 -13.40
CA GLN A 114 9.08 6.96 -13.80
C GLN A 114 9.80 6.87 -15.16
N THR A 115 9.78 7.94 -15.96
CA THR A 115 10.44 8.01 -17.28
C THR A 115 11.97 8.14 -17.19
N LYS A 116 12.58 7.76 -16.07
CA LYS A 116 14.03 7.76 -15.84
C LYS A 116 14.46 6.41 -15.28
N LYS A 117 15.75 6.07 -15.46
CA LYS A 117 16.32 4.82 -14.96
C LYS A 117 16.22 4.80 -13.42
N ASN A 118 15.58 3.77 -12.88
CA ASN A 118 15.52 3.55 -11.44
C ASN A 118 16.79 2.84 -10.95
N GLU A 119 17.25 3.21 -9.76
CA GLU A 119 18.30 2.45 -9.07
C GLU A 119 17.76 1.11 -8.57
N PRO A 120 18.62 0.08 -8.42
CA PRO A 120 18.22 -1.19 -7.85
C PRO A 120 17.65 -1.01 -6.43
N SER A 121 16.58 -1.74 -6.14
CA SER A 121 15.96 -1.68 -4.81
C SER A 121 16.89 -2.25 -3.74
N ALA A 122 16.92 -1.63 -2.56
CA ALA A 122 17.73 -2.13 -1.44
C ALA A 122 17.31 -3.56 -1.01
N PRO A 123 18.26 -4.37 -0.50
CA PRO A 123 17.98 -5.75 -0.11
C PRO A 123 16.97 -5.80 1.05
N LEU A 124 16.17 -6.87 1.07
CA LEU A 124 15.21 -7.11 2.15
C LEU A 124 15.95 -7.61 3.40
N ASP A 125 15.63 -7.04 4.57
CA ASP A 125 16.11 -7.58 5.84
C ASP A 125 15.39 -8.90 6.17
N MET A 126 16.06 -10.02 5.89
CA MET A 126 15.52 -11.36 6.12
C MET A 126 15.34 -11.72 7.59
N LYS A 127 16.06 -11.06 8.52
CA LYS A 127 15.90 -11.31 9.96
C LYS A 127 14.58 -10.75 10.45
N LEU A 128 14.19 -9.57 9.94
CA LEU A 128 12.95 -8.90 10.31
C LEU A 128 11.75 -9.42 9.53
N TYR A 129 11.91 -9.64 8.22
CA TYR A 129 10.80 -9.84 7.30
C TYR A 129 10.74 -11.22 6.65
N GLY A 130 11.66 -12.13 6.98
CA GLY A 130 11.78 -13.45 6.36
C GLY A 130 10.54 -14.34 6.47
N SER A 131 9.62 -14.05 7.41
CA SER A 131 8.38 -14.79 7.60
C SER A 131 7.14 -14.07 7.07
N THR A 132 7.29 -13.14 6.12
CA THR A 132 6.20 -12.25 5.64
C THR A 132 6.03 -12.33 4.13
N ASN A 133 4.92 -11.77 3.63
CA ASN A 133 4.64 -11.61 2.19
C ASN A 133 5.76 -10.88 1.41
N LEU A 134 6.57 -10.05 2.08
CA LEU A 134 7.62 -9.26 1.45
C LEU A 134 8.67 -10.11 0.72
N VAL A 135 8.93 -11.34 1.18
CA VAL A 135 9.86 -12.27 0.53
C VAL A 135 9.39 -12.60 -0.88
N GLU A 136 8.07 -12.79 -1.08
CA GLU A 136 7.50 -13.11 -2.38
C GLU A 136 7.42 -11.88 -3.28
N LEU A 137 7.06 -10.72 -2.72
CA LEU A 137 7.02 -9.47 -3.47
C LEU A 137 8.41 -9.07 -3.98
N LYS A 138 9.46 -9.34 -3.21
CA LYS A 138 10.82 -8.98 -3.59
C LYS A 138 11.32 -9.75 -4.82
N LYS A 139 10.85 -10.98 -5.03
CA LYS A 139 11.17 -11.77 -6.24
C LYS A 139 10.55 -11.20 -7.52
N GLN A 140 9.51 -10.38 -7.40
CA GLN A 140 8.79 -9.81 -8.55
C GLN A 140 9.40 -8.51 -9.09
N ILE A 141 10.29 -7.86 -8.32
CA ILE A 141 10.90 -6.57 -8.69
C ILE A 141 12.40 -6.63 -8.99
N VAL A 142 12.99 -7.84 -8.96
CA VAL A 142 14.40 -8.09 -9.27
C VAL A 142 14.56 -8.46 -10.74
#